data_AF-A0A7C9AGZ2-F1
#
_entry.id   AF-A0A7C9AGZ2-F1
#
_cell.length_a   1.000
_cell.length_b   1.000
_cell.length_c   1.000
_cell.angle_alpha   90.00
_cell.angle_beta   90.00
_cell.angle_gamma   90.00
#
_symmetry.space_group_name_H-M   'P 1'
#
loop_
_entity.id
_entity.type
_entity.pdbx_description
1 polymer ?
#
loop_
_entity_poly.entity_id
_entity_poly.type
_entity_poly.pdbx_seq_one_letter_code
_entity_poly.pdbx_strand_id
1 'polypeptide(L)'
;VFKKAGTYDPKRLFGVTTLDVVRAKTFYAGKTGLPVEQVNVPVVGGHAGITILPLFSQATPAANLSEEDIKALTKRTQDGGTEVVEAKAGKGSATLSMAYAGAIFADACLKGLNGVPDVVECS
;
A
#
# COMPACT_ATOMS: atom_id res chain seq x y z
N VAL A 1 -19.57 -11.47 -9.58
CA VAL A 1 -20.10 -10.73 -10.75
C VAL A 1 -19.54 -11.31 -12.05
N PHE A 2 -18.26 -11.08 -12.39
CA PHE A 2 -17.65 -11.55 -13.66
C PHE A 2 -17.82 -13.05 -13.97
N LYS A 3 -17.62 -13.94 -12.99
CA LYS A 3 -17.84 -15.39 -13.20
C LYS A 3 -19.28 -15.72 -13.61
N LYS A 4 -20.26 -15.08 -12.95
CA LYS A 4 -21.69 -15.25 -13.30
C LYS A 4 -22.02 -14.69 -14.68
N ALA A 5 -21.30 -13.65 -15.11
CA ALA A 5 -21.46 -13.03 -16.43
C ALA A 5 -20.65 -13.73 -17.55
N GLY A 6 -19.85 -14.75 -17.24
CA GLY A 6 -19.01 -15.45 -18.22
C GLY A 6 -17.81 -14.64 -18.74
N THR A 7 -17.44 -13.53 -18.07
CA THR A 7 -16.42 -12.56 -18.52
C THR A 7 -15.21 -12.44 -17.59
N TYR A 8 -14.99 -13.43 -16.72
CA TYR A 8 -13.90 -13.42 -15.76
C TYR A 8 -12.54 -13.73 -16.42
N ASP A 9 -11.63 -12.76 -16.35
CA ASP A 9 -10.20 -12.94 -16.62
C ASP A 9 -9.40 -12.60 -15.35
N PRO A 10 -8.72 -13.57 -14.71
CA PRO A 10 -7.95 -13.32 -13.49
C PRO A 10 -6.78 -12.34 -13.70
N LYS A 11 -6.29 -12.15 -14.94
CA LYS A 11 -5.19 -11.23 -15.24
C LYS A 11 -5.64 -9.78 -15.43
N ARG A 12 -6.95 -9.51 -15.33
CA ARG A 12 -7.56 -8.19 -15.56
C ARG A 12 -8.39 -7.69 -14.37
N LEU A 13 -8.35 -8.40 -13.25
CA LEU A 13 -9.07 -8.02 -12.04
C LEU A 13 -8.05 -7.82 -10.92
N PHE A 14 -8.00 -6.60 -10.39
CA PHE A 14 -7.07 -6.22 -9.34
C PHE A 14 -7.84 -5.64 -8.15
N GLY A 15 -7.46 -6.03 -6.94
CA GLY A 15 -7.77 -5.27 -5.73
C GLY A 15 -6.74 -4.15 -5.61
N VAL A 16 -7.14 -2.91 -5.33
CA VAL A 16 -6.17 -1.82 -5.19
C VAL A 16 -5.74 -1.72 -3.72
N THR A 17 -4.56 -2.25 -3.41
CA THR A 17 -3.93 -2.21 -2.06
C THR A 17 -2.84 -1.15 -1.93
N THR A 18 -2.59 -0.37 -2.98
CA THR A 18 -1.51 0.63 -3.08
C THR A 18 -1.48 1.65 -1.94
N LEU A 19 -2.63 1.96 -1.33
CA LEU A 19 -2.66 2.87 -0.17
C LEU A 19 -1.88 2.31 1.03
N ASP A 20 -1.86 1.00 1.22
CA ASP A 20 -1.10 0.38 2.31
C ASP A 20 0.39 0.46 2.05
N VAL A 21 0.83 0.28 0.79
CA VAL A 21 2.21 0.51 0.35
C VAL A 21 2.62 1.96 0.59
N VAL A 22 1.78 2.93 0.19
CA VAL A 22 2.03 4.36 0.41
C VAL A 22 2.17 4.68 1.90
N ARG A 23 1.32 4.11 2.77
CA ARG A 23 1.41 4.27 4.23
C ARG A 23 2.69 3.66 4.78
N ALA A 24 2.97 2.39 4.46
CA ALA A 24 4.15 1.68 4.95
C ALA A 24 5.44 2.42 4.55
N LYS A 25 5.54 2.85 3.30
CA LYS A 25 6.62 3.68 2.75
C LYS A 25 6.78 4.99 3.54
N THR A 26 5.68 5.70 3.78
CA THR A 26 5.69 6.99 4.50
C THR A 26 6.12 6.81 5.97
N PHE A 27 5.60 5.79 6.66
CA PHE A 27 5.93 5.54 8.05
C PHE A 27 7.37 5.06 8.24
N TYR A 28 7.84 4.18 7.35
CA TYR A 28 9.22 3.72 7.33
C TYR A 28 10.19 4.87 7.08
N ALA A 29 9.92 5.71 6.08
CA ALA A 29 10.71 6.91 5.78
C ALA A 29 10.79 7.84 7.00
N GLY A 30 9.65 8.12 7.64
CA GLY A 30 9.60 8.95 8.85
C GLY A 30 10.38 8.36 10.03
N LYS A 31 10.42 7.03 10.16
CA LYS A 31 11.17 6.35 11.23
C LYS A 31 12.67 6.32 10.98
N THR A 32 13.08 6.20 9.72
CA THR A 32 14.49 6.04 9.32
C THR A 32 15.16 7.37 8.95
N GLY A 33 14.39 8.45 8.79
CA GLY A 33 14.88 9.75 8.33
C GLY A 33 15.24 9.76 6.84
N LEU A 34 14.82 8.75 6.09
CA LEU A 34 15.06 8.64 4.65
C LEU A 34 14.04 9.48 3.86
N PRO A 35 14.42 10.04 2.70
CA PRO A 35 13.46 10.68 1.80
C PRO A 35 12.43 9.67 1.32
N VAL A 36 11.15 10.02 1.44
CA VAL A 36 10.05 9.07 1.19
C VAL A 36 10.13 8.54 -0.23
N GLU A 37 10.44 9.36 -1.22
CA GLU A 37 10.53 8.98 -2.64
C GLU A 37 11.54 7.85 -2.91
N GLN A 38 12.58 7.73 -2.09
CA GLN A 38 13.62 6.70 -2.22
C GLN A 38 13.29 5.39 -1.51
N VAL A 39 12.21 5.36 -0.73
CA VAL A 39 11.80 4.18 0.03
C VAL A 39 10.87 3.29 -0.79
N ASN A 40 11.06 1.98 -0.71
CA ASN A 40 10.10 0.97 -1.16
C ASN A 40 9.86 -0.02 -0.03
N VAL A 41 8.59 -0.34 0.25
CA VAL A 41 8.21 -1.36 1.24
C VAL A 41 7.10 -2.22 0.65
N PRO A 42 7.36 -3.49 0.30
CA PRO A 42 6.32 -4.39 -0.17
C PRO A 42 5.26 -4.62 0.91
N VAL A 43 3.98 -4.65 0.51
CA VAL A 43 2.87 -4.99 1.41
C VAL A 43 2.08 -6.12 0.76
N VAL A 44 1.84 -7.18 1.51
CA VAL A 44 1.14 -8.39 1.02
C VAL A 44 -0.07 -8.72 1.91
N GLY A 45 -0.85 -9.72 1.48
CA GLY A 45 -2.01 -10.21 2.23
C GLY A 45 -3.32 -9.62 1.73
N GLY A 46 -3.96 -8.77 2.54
CA GLY A 46 -5.24 -8.12 2.24
C GLY A 46 -5.27 -6.66 2.68
N HIS A 47 -6.44 -6.02 2.57
CA HIS A 47 -6.66 -4.58 2.82
C HIS A 47 -7.47 -4.30 4.10
N ALA A 48 -7.38 -5.16 5.12
CA ALA A 48 -8.17 -5.00 6.34
C ALA A 48 -7.41 -5.45 7.59
N GLY A 49 -7.09 -4.50 8.48
CA GLY A 49 -6.47 -4.76 9.78
C GLY A 49 -5.27 -5.69 9.66
N ILE A 50 -5.28 -6.79 10.41
CA ILE A 50 -4.16 -7.74 10.48
C ILE A 50 -3.84 -8.46 9.17
N THR A 51 -4.71 -8.37 8.14
CA THR A 51 -4.41 -8.93 6.82
C THR A 51 -3.39 -8.10 6.04
N ILE A 52 -3.15 -6.85 6.45
CA ILE A 52 -2.14 -5.96 5.86
C ILE A 52 -0.78 -6.34 6.44
N LEU A 53 0.10 -6.90 5.61
CA LEU A 53 1.43 -7.39 6.03
C LEU A 53 2.55 -6.59 5.35
N PRO A 54 3.02 -5.48 5.97
CA PRO A 54 4.17 -4.74 5.47
C PRO A 54 5.47 -5.50 5.71
N LEU A 55 6.19 -5.83 4.64
CA LEU A 55 7.44 -6.59 4.68
C LEU A 55 8.63 -5.65 4.91
N PHE A 56 8.73 -5.08 6.11
CA PHE A 56 9.85 -4.17 6.46
C PHE A 56 11.23 -4.84 6.36
N SER A 57 11.31 -6.17 6.42
CA SER A 57 12.53 -6.93 6.14
C SER A 57 12.99 -6.86 4.67
N GLN A 58 12.10 -6.45 3.76
CA GLN A 58 12.35 -6.25 2.33
C GLN A 58 12.29 -4.76 1.95
N ALA A 59 12.33 -3.86 2.94
CA ALA A 59 12.39 -2.43 2.68
C ALA A 59 13.69 -2.06 1.96
N THR A 60 13.60 -1.15 1.00
CA THR A 60 14.75 -0.58 0.28
C THR A 60 14.71 0.94 0.43
N PRO A 61 15.76 1.61 0.94
CA PRO A 61 16.97 1.03 1.53
C PRO A 61 16.66 0.18 2.76
N ALA A 62 17.52 -0.79 3.06
CA ALA A 62 17.42 -1.56 4.29
C ALA A 62 17.84 -0.68 5.49
N ALA A 63 17.20 -0.88 6.64
CA ALA A 63 17.56 -0.23 7.90
C ALA A 63 17.45 -1.23 9.04
N ASN A 64 18.33 -1.09 10.03
CA ASN A 64 18.31 -1.90 11.23
C ASN A 64 17.30 -1.31 12.22
N LEU A 65 16.06 -1.74 12.13
CA LEU A 65 14.98 -1.40 13.06
C LEU A 65 14.94 -2.42 14.21
N SER A 66 14.60 -1.96 15.43
CA SER A 66 14.36 -2.88 16.55
C SER A 66 13.07 -3.67 16.32
N GLU A 67 12.90 -4.76 17.08
CA GLU A 67 11.66 -5.54 17.03
C GLU A 67 10.45 -4.70 17.49
N GLU A 68 10.62 -3.82 18.49
CA GLU A 68 9.56 -2.91 18.91
C GLU A 68 9.16 -1.94 17.79
N ASP A 69 10.14 -1.41 17.06
CA ASP A 69 9.90 -0.49 15.95
C ASP A 69 9.15 -1.19 14.80
N ILE A 70 9.54 -2.41 14.45
CA ILE A 70 8.85 -3.21 13.43
C ILE A 70 7.40 -3.49 13.85
N LYS A 71 7.17 -3.86 15.12
CA LYS A 71 5.82 -4.09 15.65
C LYS A 71 4.97 -2.82 15.61
N ALA A 72 5.54 -1.69 16.04
CA ALA A 72 4.85 -0.40 16.04
C ALA A 72 4.49 0.06 14.61
N LEU A 73 5.44 -0.01 13.67
CA LEU A 73 5.20 0.32 12.27
C LEU A 73 4.17 -0.60 11.62
N THR A 74 4.22 -1.90 11.93
CA THR A 74 3.24 -2.88 11.42
C THR A 74 1.85 -2.51 11.90
N LYS A 75 1.68 -2.32 13.21
CA LYS A 75 0.39 -1.96 13.82
C LYS A 75 -0.16 -0.65 13.25
N ARG A 76 0.69 0.38 13.13
CA ARG A 76 0.30 1.66 12.54
C ARG A 76 -0.12 1.53 11.08
N THR A 77 0.55 0.69 10.30
CA THR A 77 0.18 0.44 8.90
C THR A 77 -1.20 -0.23 8.81
N GLN A 78 -1.45 -1.23 9.66
CA GLN A 78 -2.72 -1.96 9.73
C GLN A 78 -3.88 -1.06 10.18
N ASP A 79 -3.62 -0.14 11.12
CA ASP A 79 -4.63 0.77 11.68
C ASP A 79 -4.73 2.11 10.93
N GLY A 80 -3.92 2.34 9.90
CA GLY A 80 -3.83 3.65 9.24
C GLY A 80 -5.13 4.12 8.57
N GLY A 81 -6.08 3.21 8.32
CA GLY A 81 -7.46 3.57 7.94
C GLY A 81 -8.24 4.17 9.10
N THR A 82 -8.19 3.50 10.25
CA THR A 82 -8.84 3.88 11.51
C THR A 82 -8.29 5.23 12.01
N GLU A 83 -6.97 5.42 12.01
CA GLU A 83 -6.34 6.69 12.42
C GLU A 83 -6.93 7.90 11.65
N VAL A 84 -7.19 7.73 10.36
CA VAL A 84 -7.76 8.80 9.52
C VAL A 84 -9.23 9.05 9.83
N VAL A 85 -10.01 8.00 10.09
CA VAL A 85 -11.43 8.13 10.46
C VAL A 85 -11.55 8.87 11.79
N GLU A 86 -10.73 8.48 12.77
CA GLU A 86 -10.67 9.12 14.09
C GLU A 86 -10.24 10.59 13.98
N ALA A 87 -9.18 10.87 13.22
CA ALA A 87 -8.73 12.25 12.97
C ALA A 87 -9.79 13.11 12.26
N LYS A 88 -10.67 12.49 11.46
CA LYS A 88 -11.82 13.15 10.82
C LYS A 88 -13.07 13.15 11.70
N ALA A 89 -12.98 12.77 12.98
CA ALA A 89 -14.09 12.67 13.92
C ALA A 89 -15.28 11.85 13.36
N GLY A 90 -14.98 10.75 12.67
CA GLY A 90 -15.97 9.86 12.06
C GLY A 90 -16.61 10.40 10.77
N LYS A 91 -16.23 11.57 10.27
CA LYS A 91 -16.81 12.21 9.07
C LYS A 91 -16.25 11.65 7.75
N GLY A 92 -16.01 10.33 7.71
CA GLY A 92 -15.46 9.62 6.57
C GLY A 92 -14.00 9.21 6.73
N SER A 93 -13.51 8.43 5.76
CA SER A 93 -12.17 7.83 5.77
C SER A 93 -11.19 8.58 4.86
N ALA A 94 -10.05 7.96 4.55
CA ALA A 94 -9.06 8.48 3.62
C ALA A 94 -9.67 8.74 2.23
N THR A 95 -9.58 9.98 1.75
CA THR A 95 -10.08 10.39 0.43
C THR A 95 -8.93 10.80 -0.48
N LEU A 96 -8.19 11.85 -0.12
CA LEU A 96 -7.09 12.38 -0.93
C LEU A 96 -5.94 11.38 -1.09
N SER A 97 -5.51 10.74 0.00
CA SER A 97 -4.45 9.72 -0.07
C SER A 97 -4.90 8.48 -0.82
N MET A 98 -6.19 8.11 -0.74
CA MET A 98 -6.74 7.01 -1.55
C MET A 98 -6.79 7.39 -3.04
N ALA A 99 -7.18 8.62 -3.38
CA ALA A 99 -7.15 9.10 -4.76
C ALA A 99 -5.72 9.10 -5.35
N TYR A 100 -4.74 9.54 -4.56
CA TYR A 100 -3.32 9.46 -4.92
C TYR A 100 -2.86 8.02 -5.16
N ALA A 101 -3.15 7.10 -4.24
CA ALA A 101 -2.79 5.70 -4.39
C ALA A 101 -3.48 5.05 -5.60
N GLY A 102 -4.75 5.37 -5.83
CA GLY A 102 -5.48 4.93 -7.02
C GLY A 102 -4.87 5.45 -8.32
N ALA A 103 -4.42 6.71 -8.33
CA ALA A 103 -3.74 7.29 -9.49
C ALA A 103 -2.40 6.60 -9.79
N ILE A 104 -1.59 6.27 -8.78
CA ILE A 104 -0.36 5.49 -8.96
C ILE A 104 -0.66 4.14 -9.61
N PHE A 105 -1.61 3.39 -9.05
CA PHE A 105 -1.94 2.06 -9.57
C PHE A 105 -2.52 2.11 -10.99
N ALA A 106 -3.36 3.11 -11.27
CA ALA A 106 -3.89 3.34 -12.60
C ALA A 106 -2.77 3.67 -13.61
N ASP A 107 -1.83 4.54 -13.25
CA ASP A 107 -0.67 4.87 -14.09
C ASP A 107 0.21 3.63 -14.35
N ALA A 108 0.44 2.79 -13.34
CA ALA A 108 1.14 1.52 -13.51
C ALA A 108 0.43 0.58 -14.50
N CYS A 109 -0.90 0.45 -14.40
CA CYS A 109 -1.70 -0.29 -15.37
C CYS A 109 -1.53 0.27 -16.80
N LEU A 110 -1.58 1.60 -16.96
CA LEU A 110 -1.40 2.27 -18.26
C LEU A 110 0.00 2.04 -18.83
N LYS A 111 1.04 2.12 -18.00
CA LYS A 111 2.42 1.79 -18.41
C LYS A 111 2.55 0.34 -18.87
N GLY A 112 1.95 -0.60 -18.14
CA GLY A 112 1.90 -2.01 -18.53
C GLY A 112 1.20 -2.22 -19.88
N LEU A 113 0.07 -1.54 -20.12
CA LEU A 113 -0.62 -1.56 -21.42
C LEU A 113 0.21 -0.94 -22.56
N ASN A 114 1.03 0.07 -22.25
CA ASN A 114 1.94 0.70 -23.20
C ASN A 114 3.24 -0.10 -23.44
N GLY A 115 3.39 -1.28 -22.83
CA GLY A 115 4.56 -2.14 -23.03
C GLY A 115 5.83 -1.65 -22.32
N VAL A 116 5.70 -0.78 -21.31
CA VAL A 116 6.83 -0.41 -20.47
C VAL A 116 7.26 -1.65 -19.67
N PRO A 117 8.53 -2.07 -19.75
CA PRO A 117 9.01 -3.24 -19.01
C PRO A 117 9.09 -2.96 -17.50
N ASP A 118 9.09 -4.02 -16.71
CA ASP A 118 9.41 -4.00 -15.27
C ASP A 118 8.56 -3.06 -14.41
N VAL A 119 7.30 -2.84 -14.79
CA VAL A 119 6.31 -2.14 -13.94
C VAL A 119 5.78 -3.10 -12.89
N VAL A 120 6.11 -2.86 -11.62
CA VAL A 120 5.77 -3.75 -10.50
C VAL A 120 4.98 -2.98 -9.44
N GLU A 121 3.82 -3.50 -9.07
CA GLU A 121 2.96 -2.96 -8.01
C GLU A 121 2.36 -4.09 -7.17
N CYS A 122 2.07 -3.81 -5.89
CA CYS A 122 1.22 -4.67 -5.07
C CYS A 122 -0.26 -4.39 -5.38
N SER A 123 -1.07 -5.44 -5.51
CA SER A 123 -2.51 -5.36 -5.76
C SER A 123 -3.27 -6.40 -4.95
#